data_AF-A0AAJ2SCV7-F1
#
_entry.id   AF-A0AAJ2SCV7-F1
#
_cell.length_a   1.000
_cell.length_b   1.000
_cell.length_c   1.000
_cell.angle_alpha   90.00
_cell.angle_beta   90.00
_cell.angle_gamma   90.00
#
_symmetry.space_group_name_H-M   'P 1'
#
loop_
_entity.id
_entity.type
_entity.pdbx_description
1 polymer ?
#
loop_
_entity_poly.entity_id
_entity_poly.type
_entity_poly.pdbx_seq_one_letter_code
_entity_poly.pdbx_strand_id
1 'polypeptide(L)'
;MLKRNNSEDEVNLLRVNSNSDQNRNEAFLGDAPEDNKGVLESLMSGYSKVQIEDPIRPFYEDNLQKIVNNVDYGILKVLQGTWVSYNNSEKSERKLIGTGIHTTIMPSPGTNAGTIPGKYSFECQEYIEKLTFDLVPGGVRNRGGANEQFCGAVKYDQSIKSVTSAEGQDALQYTPIHEENGMYLWLSDVFNYAATEKTIKEDRGVHAVSQDNPNKDLYKSGYQDETLFLIINDQGEKEYVTQENLNGRKYYEIIAAKELKVGAGQTGQYFIPDYSISRSGVIPHGSTITLLGDLVRNNLHEKDKKYLFDGPPPFPEGNAAWKYDHLSISRTMGGAGASETDPINLDKPAPDWVFEKLDDSNDPGENKIYTQRILADPLYPYSVRPDLRLRDTNKEDYIKNYVLIQMSSKNKTGAQGGILNVPFVNRFVPTVEMNMRMWLETVVEDEKEILQLQYEQVIFFEFDFGDDGGTTSWPHIQVNTLRKIEDVPLDQRRLIEEQFPDSKKIESAASASGCPYQKE
;
A
#
# COMPACT_ATOMS: atom_id res chain seq x y z
N MET A 1 10.61 -3.80 -9.05
CA MET A 1 11.07 -2.56 -9.72
C MET A 1 10.55 -2.45 -11.14
N LEU A 2 9.90 -1.33 -11.43
CA LEU A 2 9.53 -0.82 -12.75
C LEU A 2 10.56 0.19 -13.23
N LYS A 3 10.79 0.27 -14.54
CA LYS A 3 11.60 1.29 -15.20
C LYS A 3 10.82 1.92 -16.35
N ARG A 4 11.18 3.15 -16.74
CA ARG A 4 10.60 3.79 -17.92
C ARG A 4 11.14 3.14 -19.19
N ASN A 5 10.34 3.17 -20.26
CA ASN A 5 10.71 2.57 -21.55
C ASN A 5 11.59 3.51 -22.40
N ASN A 6 11.41 4.83 -22.28
CA ASN A 6 12.16 5.82 -23.05
C ASN A 6 13.31 6.42 -22.26
N SER A 7 14.53 6.30 -22.78
CA SER A 7 15.73 6.87 -22.18
C SER A 7 15.80 8.41 -22.25
N GLU A 8 15.02 9.04 -23.12
CA GLU A 8 14.94 10.52 -23.25
C GLU A 8 14.20 11.15 -22.05
N ASP A 9 13.16 10.48 -21.54
CA ASP A 9 12.50 10.80 -20.26
C ASP A 9 13.38 10.50 -19.03
N GLU A 10 14.53 9.85 -19.25
CA GLU A 10 15.45 9.40 -18.19
C GLU A 10 16.70 10.28 -18.07
N VAL A 11 17.31 10.83 -19.15
CA VAL A 11 18.56 11.63 -19.02
C VAL A 11 18.75 12.77 -20.06
N ASN A 12 17.86 13.07 -21.03
CA ASN A 12 18.06 14.19 -21.98
C ASN A 12 16.76 14.95 -22.31
N LEU A 13 16.60 16.15 -21.74
CA LEU A 13 15.46 17.03 -22.00
C LEU A 13 15.97 18.38 -22.52
N LEU A 14 16.09 18.52 -23.84
CA LEU A 14 16.00 19.82 -24.50
C LEU A 14 14.66 19.83 -25.23
N ARG A 15 13.80 20.79 -24.87
CA ARG A 15 12.50 21.18 -25.50
C ARG A 15 11.21 20.71 -24.82
N VAL A 16 10.96 21.07 -23.56
CA VAL A 16 9.57 21.41 -23.11
C VAL A 16 9.57 22.54 -22.05
N ASN A 17 10.59 23.41 -21.99
CA ASN A 17 10.73 24.40 -20.91
C ASN A 17 10.62 25.86 -21.36
N SER A 18 9.79 26.17 -22.34
CA SER A 18 9.57 27.56 -22.76
C SER A 18 8.15 28.10 -22.60
N ASN A 19 7.23 27.43 -21.89
CA ASN A 19 5.86 27.96 -21.70
C ASN A 19 5.14 27.45 -20.42
N SER A 20 5.79 27.37 -19.25
CA SER A 20 5.12 26.92 -18.01
C SER A 20 5.10 27.94 -16.87
N ASP A 21 5.29 29.23 -17.16
CA ASP A 21 5.00 30.30 -16.21
C ASP A 21 3.72 31.02 -16.65
N GLN A 22 2.71 30.98 -15.77
CA GLN A 22 1.32 31.49 -15.92
C GLN A 22 0.28 30.46 -16.40
N ASN A 23 -0.15 29.58 -15.50
CA ASN A 23 -1.57 29.17 -15.30
C ASN A 23 -1.64 27.97 -14.33
N ARG A 24 -1.51 28.24 -13.03
CA ARG A 24 -1.90 27.29 -11.98
C ARG A 24 -3.42 27.36 -11.84
N ASN A 25 -4.15 26.48 -12.53
CA ASN A 25 -5.51 25.96 -12.22
C ASN A 25 -6.37 25.57 -13.44
N GLU A 26 -5.85 25.52 -14.67
CA GLU A 26 -6.67 25.15 -15.85
C GLU A 26 -6.13 23.97 -16.70
N ALA A 27 -5.07 23.29 -16.28
CA ALA A 27 -4.37 22.33 -17.14
C ALA A 27 -4.78 20.84 -16.94
N PHE A 28 -6.08 20.52 -16.81
CA PHE A 28 -6.53 19.12 -16.76
C PHE A 28 -7.70 18.75 -17.68
N LEU A 29 -8.16 19.64 -18.56
CA LEU A 29 -9.22 19.33 -19.53
C LEU A 29 -8.97 19.85 -20.97
N GLY A 30 -7.72 20.12 -21.35
CA GLY A 30 -7.39 20.58 -22.70
C GLY A 30 -6.33 19.71 -23.36
N ASP A 31 -6.72 19.07 -24.46
CA ASP A 31 -5.89 18.36 -25.45
C ASP A 31 -5.14 17.12 -24.96
N ALA A 32 -5.84 15.99 -24.99
CA ALA A 32 -5.21 14.70 -25.21
C ALA A 32 -4.37 14.75 -26.50
N PRO A 33 -3.14 14.23 -26.53
CA PRO A 33 -2.43 13.99 -27.78
C PRO A 33 -3.29 13.13 -28.71
N GLU A 34 -3.15 13.29 -30.02
CA GLU A 34 -3.79 12.48 -31.09
C GLU A 34 -3.42 10.98 -31.06
N ASP A 35 -3.17 10.39 -29.90
CA ASP A 35 -3.13 8.95 -29.68
C ASP A 35 -4.44 8.53 -29.00
N ASN A 36 -5.19 7.67 -29.68
CA ASN A 36 -6.50 7.12 -29.30
C ASN A 36 -6.46 6.20 -28.05
N LYS A 37 -5.49 6.39 -27.15
CA LYS A 37 -5.18 5.54 -25.98
C LYS A 37 -5.68 6.19 -24.70
N GLY A 38 -6.39 5.42 -23.88
CA GLY A 38 -6.94 5.91 -22.60
C GLY A 38 -5.86 6.25 -21.57
N VAL A 39 -6.21 6.97 -20.49
CA VAL A 39 -5.27 7.51 -19.50
C VAL A 39 -4.34 6.45 -18.90
N LEU A 40 -4.92 5.33 -18.43
CA LEU A 40 -4.15 4.25 -17.81
C LEU A 40 -3.29 3.50 -18.84
N GLU A 41 -3.79 3.30 -20.05
CA GLU A 41 -3.05 2.65 -21.13
C GLU A 41 -1.84 3.48 -21.55
N SER A 42 -2.03 4.78 -21.75
CA SER A 42 -0.98 5.73 -22.08
C SER A 42 0.12 5.69 -21.01
N LEU A 43 -0.27 5.80 -19.73
CA LEU A 43 0.68 5.77 -18.63
C LEU A 43 1.43 4.45 -18.52
N MET A 44 0.72 3.31 -18.53
CA MET A 44 1.33 2.00 -18.34
C MET A 44 2.17 1.54 -19.54
N SER A 45 1.92 2.07 -20.74
CA SER A 45 2.77 1.83 -21.92
C SER A 45 4.18 2.42 -21.77
N GLY A 46 4.35 3.39 -20.86
CA GLY A 46 5.63 4.01 -20.54
C GLY A 46 6.54 3.17 -19.65
N TYR A 47 6.07 2.03 -19.11
CA TYR A 47 6.81 1.24 -18.12
C TYR A 47 7.13 -0.19 -18.58
N SER A 48 8.24 -0.72 -18.07
CA SER A 48 8.62 -2.13 -18.16
C SER A 48 9.19 -2.63 -16.83
N LYS A 49 9.28 -3.95 -16.66
CA LYS A 49 9.91 -4.54 -15.48
C LYS A 49 11.43 -4.37 -15.56
N VAL A 50 12.04 -3.98 -14.44
CA VAL A 50 13.47 -4.15 -14.19
C VAL A 50 13.85 -5.63 -14.14
N GLN A 51 14.73 -6.04 -15.06
CA GLN A 51 15.33 -7.38 -15.09
C GLN A 51 16.62 -7.43 -14.27
N ILE A 52 17.11 -8.64 -13.97
CA ILE A 52 18.34 -8.83 -13.18
C ILE A 52 19.56 -8.29 -13.96
N GLU A 53 19.52 -8.42 -15.28
CA GLU A 53 20.54 -7.95 -16.21
C GLU A 53 20.48 -6.44 -16.49
N ASP A 54 19.46 -5.72 -15.99
CA ASP A 54 19.38 -4.28 -16.19
C ASP A 54 20.48 -3.58 -15.37
N PRO A 55 21.37 -2.80 -16.00
CA PRO A 55 22.44 -2.13 -15.28
C PRO A 55 21.88 -1.03 -14.38
N ILE A 56 22.38 -0.95 -13.15
CA ILE A 56 22.09 0.20 -12.28
C ILE A 56 22.72 1.45 -12.91
N ARG A 57 21.92 2.51 -13.06
CA ARG A 57 22.32 3.77 -13.71
C ARG A 57 23.38 4.50 -12.88
N PRO A 58 24.45 5.05 -13.48
CA PRO A 58 25.39 5.87 -12.72
C PRO A 58 24.75 7.19 -12.28
N PHE A 59 25.03 7.61 -11.05
CA PHE A 59 24.69 8.93 -10.53
C PHE A 59 25.86 9.90 -10.76
N TYR A 60 25.56 11.07 -11.32
CA TYR A 60 26.49 12.19 -11.46
C TYR A 60 25.92 13.39 -10.71
N GLU A 61 26.73 14.03 -9.85
CA GLU A 61 26.27 15.17 -9.03
C GLU A 61 25.70 16.31 -9.88
N ASP A 62 26.27 16.56 -11.06
CA ASP A 62 25.81 17.59 -11.99
C ASP A 62 24.35 17.37 -12.47
N ASN A 63 23.86 16.13 -12.40
CA ASN A 63 22.48 15.78 -12.76
C ASN A 63 21.51 15.86 -11.58
N LEU A 64 21.97 16.14 -10.36
CA LEU A 64 21.13 16.07 -9.14
C LEU A 64 19.85 16.88 -9.28
N GLN A 65 19.95 18.16 -9.65
CA GLN A 65 18.77 19.02 -9.72
C GLN A 65 17.80 18.57 -10.83
N LYS A 66 18.34 18.03 -11.92
CA LYS A 66 17.54 17.50 -13.02
C LYS A 66 16.76 16.25 -12.60
N ILE A 67 17.39 15.36 -11.83
CA ILE A 67 16.73 14.15 -11.29
C ILE A 67 15.64 14.57 -10.30
N VAL A 68 15.96 15.47 -9.36
CA VAL A 68 15.00 15.97 -8.37
C VAL A 68 13.78 16.61 -9.06
N ASN A 69 13.98 17.44 -10.08
CA ASN A 69 12.87 18.13 -10.74
C ASN A 69 11.98 17.21 -11.60
N ASN A 70 12.48 16.04 -12.01
CA ASN A 70 11.80 15.13 -12.94
C ASN A 70 11.52 13.76 -12.32
N VAL A 71 11.29 13.71 -11.02
CA VAL A 71 11.04 12.45 -10.31
C VAL A 71 9.85 11.70 -10.89
N ASP A 72 9.95 10.39 -10.87
CA ASP A 72 8.87 9.51 -11.25
C ASP A 72 7.87 9.26 -10.13
N TYR A 73 6.60 9.53 -10.40
CA TYR A 73 5.48 9.17 -9.52
C TYR A 73 4.75 7.91 -10.03
N GLY A 74 5.11 7.40 -11.21
CA GLY A 74 4.47 6.24 -11.81
C GLY A 74 2.94 6.31 -11.85
N ILE A 75 2.28 5.19 -11.54
CA ILE A 75 0.81 5.09 -11.46
C ILE A 75 0.22 6.05 -10.42
N LEU A 76 0.96 6.36 -9.35
CA LEU A 76 0.44 7.19 -8.25
C LEU A 76 0.15 8.62 -8.70
N LYS A 77 0.73 9.06 -9.82
CA LYS A 77 0.44 10.37 -10.41
C LYS A 77 -1.06 10.59 -10.65
N VAL A 78 -1.79 9.54 -11.05
CA VAL A 78 -3.22 9.65 -11.37
C VAL A 78 -4.11 9.89 -10.15
N LEU A 79 -3.60 9.58 -8.95
CA LEU A 79 -4.30 9.79 -7.69
C LEU A 79 -4.42 11.27 -7.33
N GLN A 80 -3.59 12.17 -7.91
CA GLN A 80 -3.62 13.59 -7.57
C GLN A 80 -5.04 14.18 -7.65
N GLY A 81 -5.45 14.84 -6.56
CA GLY A 81 -6.76 15.47 -6.42
C GLY A 81 -7.55 14.95 -5.22
N THR A 82 -8.83 15.35 -5.15
CA THR A 82 -9.75 14.95 -4.08
C THR A 82 -10.71 13.89 -4.60
N TRP A 83 -10.70 12.74 -3.93
CA TRP A 83 -11.56 11.60 -4.19
C TRP A 83 -12.62 11.49 -3.11
N VAL A 84 -13.84 11.14 -3.52
CA VAL A 84 -15.00 11.09 -2.64
C VAL A 84 -15.80 9.84 -2.94
N SER A 85 -16.49 9.31 -1.93
CA SER A 85 -17.35 8.14 -2.13
C SER A 85 -18.31 8.38 -3.29
N TYR A 86 -18.37 7.44 -4.22
CA TYR A 86 -19.34 7.45 -5.31
C TYR A 86 -20.65 6.85 -4.81
N ASN A 87 -21.79 7.44 -5.18
CA ASN A 87 -23.10 6.88 -4.92
C ASN A 87 -23.72 6.37 -6.21
N ASN A 88 -23.75 5.05 -6.39
CA ASN A 88 -24.44 4.46 -7.52
C ASN A 88 -25.98 4.39 -7.30
N SER A 89 -26.56 5.47 -6.77
CA SER A 89 -27.94 5.53 -6.27
C SER A 89 -28.99 5.28 -7.35
N GLU A 90 -28.73 5.69 -8.59
CA GLU A 90 -29.66 5.50 -9.71
C GLU A 90 -29.75 4.03 -10.15
N LYS A 91 -28.73 3.22 -9.82
CA LYS A 91 -28.61 1.82 -10.23
C LYS A 91 -28.83 0.82 -9.08
N SER A 92 -29.12 1.32 -7.88
CA SER A 92 -29.36 0.50 -6.68
C SER A 92 -30.84 0.54 -6.29
N GLU A 93 -31.41 -0.60 -5.90
CA GLU A 93 -32.79 -0.70 -5.37
C GLU A 93 -32.99 0.17 -4.12
N ARG A 94 -31.93 0.35 -3.33
CA ARG A 94 -31.87 1.25 -2.18
C ARG A 94 -31.08 2.50 -2.54
N LYS A 95 -31.60 3.68 -2.21
CA LYS A 95 -30.85 4.94 -2.33
C LYS A 95 -29.61 4.89 -1.44
N LEU A 96 -28.42 4.96 -2.04
CA LEU A 96 -27.13 4.94 -1.35
C LEU A 96 -26.61 6.37 -1.16
N ILE A 97 -26.11 6.69 0.04
CA ILE A 97 -25.42 7.95 0.29
C ILE A 97 -23.96 7.87 -0.17
N GLY A 98 -23.36 6.67 -0.07
CA GLY A 98 -22.05 6.30 -0.59
C GLY A 98 -21.93 4.78 -0.65
N THR A 99 -20.79 4.29 -1.13
CA THR A 99 -20.50 2.85 -1.30
C THR A 99 -19.53 2.30 -0.27
N GLY A 100 -19.13 3.10 0.72
CA GLY A 100 -18.19 2.67 1.76
C GLY A 100 -18.81 1.63 2.69
N ILE A 101 -18.11 0.52 2.93
CA ILE A 101 -18.46 -0.48 3.94
C ILE A 101 -17.29 -0.66 4.89
N HIS A 102 -17.56 -0.51 6.18
CA HIS A 102 -16.62 -0.74 7.26
C HIS A 102 -17.12 -1.86 8.15
N THR A 103 -16.25 -2.82 8.44
CA THR A 103 -16.49 -3.85 9.44
C THR A 103 -15.41 -3.78 10.50
N THR A 104 -15.83 -3.78 11.76
CA THR A 104 -14.94 -3.69 12.92
C THR A 104 -15.42 -4.62 14.00
N ILE A 105 -14.44 -5.19 14.71
CA ILE A 105 -14.69 -6.04 15.86
C ILE A 105 -13.96 -5.44 17.07
N MET A 106 -14.72 -5.20 18.13
CA MET A 106 -14.21 -4.59 19.36
C MET A 106 -14.41 -5.51 20.56
N PRO A 107 -13.44 -5.55 21.49
CA PRO A 107 -13.67 -6.13 22.81
C PRO A 107 -14.89 -5.51 23.48
N SER A 108 -15.78 -6.32 24.03
CA SER A 108 -16.93 -5.79 24.76
C SER A 108 -16.47 -5.06 26.03
N PRO A 109 -17.18 -4.03 26.49
CA PRO A 109 -16.87 -3.39 27.76
C PRO A 109 -16.76 -4.42 28.91
N GLY A 110 -15.66 -4.39 29.64
CA GLY A 110 -15.39 -5.29 30.77
C GLY A 110 -14.62 -6.57 30.45
N THR A 111 -14.30 -6.84 29.17
CA THR A 111 -13.47 -8.00 28.78
C THR A 111 -11.98 -7.67 28.78
N ASN A 112 -11.16 -8.51 29.41
CA ASN A 112 -9.70 -8.53 29.28
C ASN A 112 -9.17 -9.93 29.67
N ALA A 113 -7.88 -10.17 29.46
CA ALA A 113 -7.21 -11.45 29.75
C ALA A 113 -7.36 -11.96 31.21
N GLY A 114 -7.72 -11.09 32.15
CA GLY A 114 -7.93 -11.42 33.57
C GLY A 114 -9.37 -11.29 34.06
N THR A 115 -10.36 -10.98 33.20
CA THR A 115 -11.78 -10.86 33.56
C THR A 115 -12.65 -11.74 32.66
N ILE A 116 -13.96 -11.45 32.54
CA ILE A 116 -14.94 -12.26 31.80
C ILE A 116 -14.38 -12.61 30.41
N PRO A 117 -14.20 -13.91 30.09
CA PRO A 117 -13.64 -14.31 28.81
C PRO A 117 -14.51 -13.85 27.63
N GLY A 118 -13.87 -13.12 26.72
CA GLY A 118 -14.06 -13.25 25.27
C GLY A 118 -15.38 -12.85 24.61
N LYS A 119 -16.15 -11.87 25.12
CA LYS A 119 -17.29 -11.34 24.35
C LYS A 119 -16.85 -10.17 23.45
N TYR A 120 -17.19 -10.25 22.17
CA TYR A 120 -16.88 -9.21 21.17
C TYR A 120 -18.13 -8.60 20.57
N SER A 121 -18.04 -7.30 20.25
CA SER A 121 -19.01 -6.60 19.45
C SER A 121 -18.54 -6.60 18.00
N PHE A 122 -19.43 -6.95 17.08
CA PHE A 122 -19.23 -6.75 15.64
C PHE A 122 -20.06 -5.55 15.23
N GLU A 123 -19.44 -4.64 14.49
CA GLU A 123 -20.10 -3.48 13.90
C GLU A 123 -19.86 -3.48 12.40
N CYS A 124 -20.94 -3.43 11.63
CA CYS A 124 -20.90 -3.16 10.20
C CYS A 124 -21.60 -1.84 9.94
N GLN A 125 -20.92 -0.94 9.21
CA GLN A 125 -21.41 0.41 8.96
C GLN A 125 -21.19 0.79 7.49
N GLU A 126 -22.17 1.49 6.94
CA GLU A 126 -22.01 2.24 5.71
C GLU A 126 -21.39 3.61 6.01
N TYR A 127 -20.51 4.08 5.13
CA TYR A 127 -19.82 5.36 5.31
C TYR A 127 -19.64 6.13 4.00
N ILE A 128 -19.39 7.43 4.16
CA ILE A 128 -18.83 8.31 3.12
C ILE A 128 -17.43 8.75 3.50
N GLU A 129 -16.64 9.05 2.49
CA GLU A 129 -15.22 9.33 2.60
C GLU A 129 -14.82 10.52 1.74
N LYS A 130 -13.86 11.30 2.26
CA LYS A 130 -13.06 12.24 1.49
C LYS A 130 -11.60 11.83 1.62
N LEU A 131 -10.93 11.60 0.48
CA LEU A 131 -9.54 11.19 0.38
C LEU A 131 -8.81 12.14 -0.58
N THR A 132 -7.87 12.93 -0.07
CA THR A 132 -7.10 13.89 -0.86
C THR A 132 -5.69 13.37 -1.09
N PHE A 133 -5.18 13.51 -2.31
CA PHE A 133 -3.79 13.19 -2.65
C PHE A 133 -3.04 14.41 -3.21
N ASP A 134 -1.88 14.69 -2.64
CA ASP A 134 -0.98 15.77 -3.05
C ASP A 134 0.40 15.23 -3.45
N LEU A 135 0.82 15.53 -4.68
CA LEU A 135 2.19 15.22 -5.12
C LEU A 135 3.18 16.08 -4.32
N VAL A 136 4.18 15.46 -3.72
CA VAL A 136 5.31 16.16 -3.11
C VAL A 136 6.23 16.64 -4.23
N PRO A 137 6.42 17.97 -4.43
CA PRO A 137 7.20 18.45 -5.55
C PRO A 137 8.66 18.00 -5.47
N GLY A 138 9.07 17.26 -6.49
CA GLY A 138 10.44 16.82 -6.68
C GLY A 138 10.80 15.55 -5.92
N GLY A 139 11.89 14.92 -6.36
CA GLY A 139 12.29 13.62 -5.84
C GLY A 139 12.86 13.69 -4.44
N VAL A 140 12.28 12.89 -3.53
CA VAL A 140 12.80 12.72 -2.18
C VAL A 140 14.01 11.78 -2.26
N ARG A 141 15.20 12.31 -1.95
CA ARG A 141 16.48 11.60 -2.10
C ARG A 141 16.82 10.76 -0.86
N ASN A 142 17.05 9.47 -1.05
CA ASN A 142 17.60 8.54 -0.08
C ASN A 142 19.06 8.22 -0.43
N ARG A 143 19.98 8.42 0.52
CA ARG A 143 21.41 8.12 0.35
C ARG A 143 21.77 6.79 1.00
N GLY A 144 22.24 5.84 0.20
CA GLY A 144 22.68 4.50 0.61
C GLY A 144 24.19 4.27 0.46
N GLY A 145 25.00 5.33 0.51
CA GLY A 145 26.44 5.27 0.25
C GLY A 145 26.73 5.23 -1.26
N ALA A 146 27.11 4.06 -1.79
CA ALA A 146 27.32 3.87 -3.22
C ALA A 146 26.01 3.77 -4.03
N ASN A 147 24.85 3.83 -3.38
CA ASN A 147 23.54 3.81 -4.03
C ASN A 147 22.76 5.07 -3.65
N GLU A 148 22.06 5.62 -4.62
CA GLU A 148 21.14 6.75 -4.48
C GLU A 148 19.76 6.31 -4.93
N GLN A 149 18.72 6.70 -4.21
CA GLN A 149 17.35 6.49 -4.63
C GLN A 149 16.58 7.79 -4.59
N PHE A 150 15.75 8.04 -5.59
CA PHE A 150 14.83 9.17 -5.62
C PHE A 150 13.41 8.65 -5.65
N CYS A 151 12.58 9.11 -4.71
CA CYS A 151 11.22 8.61 -4.56
C CYS A 151 10.23 9.67 -5.03
N GLY A 152 9.28 9.29 -5.88
CA GLY A 152 8.08 10.08 -6.13
C GLY A 152 7.13 9.90 -4.96
N ALA A 153 6.87 10.95 -4.21
CA ALA A 153 6.03 10.89 -3.02
C ALA A 153 4.67 11.54 -3.25
N VAL A 154 3.61 10.86 -2.81
CA VAL A 154 2.23 11.35 -2.85
C VAL A 154 1.70 11.32 -1.42
N LYS A 155 1.47 12.50 -0.84
CA LYS A 155 0.80 12.64 0.46
C LYS A 155 -0.67 12.31 0.30
N TYR A 156 -1.25 11.77 1.35
CA TYR A 156 -2.69 11.58 1.41
C TYR A 156 -3.25 11.95 2.79
N ASP A 157 -4.49 12.44 2.78
CA ASP A 157 -5.32 12.69 3.97
C ASP A 157 -6.71 12.10 3.72
N GLN A 158 -7.23 11.33 4.66
CA GLN A 158 -8.51 10.62 4.56
C GLN A 158 -9.37 10.91 5.79
N SER A 159 -10.64 11.19 5.54
CA SER A 159 -11.67 11.38 6.57
C SER A 159 -12.88 10.53 6.23
N ILE A 160 -13.41 9.79 7.21
CA ILE A 160 -14.57 8.92 7.05
C ILE A 160 -15.66 9.27 8.06
N LYS A 161 -16.91 9.34 7.57
CA LYS A 161 -18.11 9.55 8.39
C LYS A 161 -19.16 8.49 8.12
N SER A 162 -19.80 7.99 9.17
CA SER A 162 -20.90 7.03 9.04
C SER A 162 -22.07 7.66 8.28
N VAL A 163 -22.75 6.87 7.47
CA VAL A 163 -24.04 7.21 6.87
C VAL A 163 -25.06 6.10 7.07
N THR A 164 -24.78 5.22 8.05
CA THR A 164 -25.62 4.10 8.40
C THR A 164 -27.00 4.60 8.83
N SER A 165 -28.04 4.03 8.24
CA SER A 165 -29.45 4.37 8.49
C SER A 165 -30.25 3.20 9.09
N ALA A 166 -29.55 2.24 9.71
CA ALA A 166 -30.18 1.12 10.39
C ALA A 166 -31.07 1.61 11.55
N GLU A 167 -32.21 0.94 11.76
CA GLU A 167 -33.17 1.31 12.80
C GLU A 167 -32.51 1.35 14.18
N GLY A 168 -32.72 2.46 14.91
CA GLY A 168 -32.11 2.68 16.22
C GLY A 168 -30.68 3.23 16.20
N GLN A 169 -30.11 3.49 15.02
CA GLN A 169 -28.77 4.05 14.85
C GLN A 169 -28.75 5.46 14.23
N ASP A 170 -29.89 6.16 14.17
CA ASP A 170 -29.99 7.50 13.55
C ASP A 170 -28.97 8.51 14.10
N ALA A 171 -28.62 8.38 15.38
CA ALA A 171 -27.61 9.23 16.04
C ALA A 171 -26.18 9.06 15.49
N LEU A 172 -25.90 7.95 14.80
CA LEU A 172 -24.59 7.68 14.21
C LEU A 172 -24.42 8.35 12.84
N GLN A 173 -25.50 8.83 12.22
CA GLN A 173 -25.42 9.47 10.90
C GLN A 173 -24.49 10.69 10.95
N TYR A 174 -23.51 10.71 10.05
CA TYR A 174 -22.41 11.68 9.92
C TYR A 174 -21.46 11.77 11.12
N THR A 175 -21.48 10.79 12.02
CA THR A 175 -20.48 10.68 13.07
C THR A 175 -19.13 10.29 12.46
N PRO A 176 -18.02 10.98 12.80
CA PRO A 176 -16.68 10.57 12.37
C PRO A 176 -16.37 9.15 12.84
N ILE A 177 -15.93 8.29 11.92
CA ILE A 177 -15.48 6.93 12.22
C ILE A 177 -13.95 6.88 12.27
N HIS A 178 -13.30 7.55 11.31
CA HIS A 178 -11.87 7.39 11.08
C HIS A 178 -11.24 8.63 10.44
N GLU A 179 -10.00 8.92 10.82
CA GLU A 179 -9.15 9.95 10.24
C GLU A 179 -7.76 9.35 10.04
N GLU A 180 -7.15 9.50 8.87
CA GLU A 180 -5.81 8.98 8.62
C GLU A 180 -5.03 9.83 7.62
N ASN A 181 -3.71 9.75 7.70
CA ASN A 181 -2.83 10.36 6.71
C ASN A 181 -1.51 9.61 6.58
N GLY A 182 -0.80 9.90 5.50
CA GLY A 182 0.49 9.28 5.22
C GLY A 182 1.03 9.65 3.86
N MET A 183 1.91 8.79 3.33
CA MET A 183 2.48 8.94 1.99
C MET A 183 2.56 7.61 1.27
N TYR A 184 2.22 7.64 -0.03
CA TYR A 184 2.59 6.63 -1.01
C TYR A 184 3.92 7.03 -1.65
N LEU A 185 4.86 6.10 -1.72
CA LEU A 185 6.18 6.31 -2.30
C LEU A 185 6.34 5.39 -3.51
N TRP A 186 6.65 5.97 -4.66
CA TRP A 186 7.12 5.29 -5.86
C TRP A 186 8.64 5.14 -5.79
N LEU A 187 9.14 3.91 -5.74
CA LEU A 187 10.53 3.61 -5.37
C LEU A 187 11.44 3.22 -6.56
N SER A 188 11.03 3.51 -7.80
CA SER A 188 11.69 2.99 -9.02
C SER A 188 13.10 3.54 -9.27
N ASP A 189 13.40 4.76 -8.85
CA ASP A 189 14.57 5.48 -9.33
C ASP A 189 15.80 5.22 -8.47
N VAL A 190 16.55 4.16 -8.80
CA VAL A 190 17.82 3.80 -8.16
C VAL A 190 19.00 4.12 -9.08
N PHE A 191 20.09 4.62 -8.49
CA PHE A 191 21.34 4.96 -9.16
C PHE A 191 22.55 4.47 -8.34
N ASN A 192 23.65 4.20 -9.01
CA ASN A 192 24.95 3.86 -8.43
C ASN A 192 25.81 5.13 -8.38
N TYR A 193 26.12 5.60 -7.17
CA TYR A 193 27.00 6.73 -6.96
C TYR A 193 28.42 6.25 -6.68
N ALA A 194 29.24 6.23 -7.73
CA ALA A 194 30.65 5.89 -7.61
C ALA A 194 31.38 6.95 -6.76
N ALA A 195 32.29 6.48 -5.90
CA ALA A 195 33.15 7.37 -5.14
C ALA A 195 34.02 8.23 -6.09
N THR A 196 34.01 9.53 -5.88
CA THR A 196 34.87 10.51 -6.56
C THR A 196 36.06 10.88 -5.67
N GLU A 197 37.12 11.43 -6.26
CA GLU A 197 38.28 11.95 -5.51
C GLU A 197 37.85 12.91 -4.39
N LYS A 198 36.85 13.76 -4.67
CA LYS A 198 36.27 14.69 -3.70
C LYS A 198 35.60 13.95 -2.54
N THR A 199 34.65 13.05 -2.81
CA THR A 199 33.94 12.29 -1.76
C THR A 199 34.87 11.40 -0.93
N ILE A 200 35.94 10.89 -1.54
CA ILE A 200 36.96 10.12 -0.84
C ILE A 200 37.69 11.01 0.18
N LYS A 201 38.09 12.23 -0.23
CA LYS A 201 38.77 13.19 0.65
C LYS A 201 37.88 13.75 1.75
N GLU A 202 36.63 14.08 1.43
CA GLU A 202 35.72 14.82 2.32
C GLU A 202 34.92 13.90 3.26
N ASP A 203 34.38 12.79 2.75
CA ASP A 203 33.41 11.96 3.49
C ASP A 203 34.02 10.66 4.02
N ARG A 204 34.84 10.00 3.19
CA ARG A 204 35.37 8.67 3.50
C ARG A 204 36.50 8.72 4.52
N GLY A 205 37.11 9.90 4.72
CA GLY A 205 38.22 10.11 5.64
C GLY A 205 39.33 9.12 5.36
N VAL A 206 40.06 9.29 4.26
CA VAL A 206 41.10 8.33 3.88
C VAL A 206 42.20 8.34 4.95
N HIS A 207 42.28 7.26 5.73
CA HIS A 207 43.39 7.07 6.65
C HIS A 207 44.66 6.87 5.83
N ALA A 208 45.65 7.74 6.06
CA ALA A 208 46.98 7.56 5.51
C ALA A 208 47.49 6.18 5.93
N VAL A 209 48.13 5.46 5.00
CA VAL A 209 48.76 4.19 5.34
C VAL A 209 49.84 4.47 6.39
N SER A 210 49.77 3.76 7.53
CA SER A 210 50.79 3.89 8.58
C SER A 210 52.18 3.69 7.97
N GLN A 211 53.15 4.49 8.40
CA GLN A 211 54.54 4.33 7.97
C GLN A 211 55.10 2.93 8.33
N ASP A 212 54.50 2.30 9.34
CA ASP A 212 54.84 0.97 9.84
C ASP A 212 54.07 -0.17 9.13
N ASN A 213 53.17 0.14 8.18
CA ASN A 213 52.47 -0.89 7.43
C ASN A 213 53.45 -1.58 6.46
N PRO A 214 53.66 -2.91 6.56
CA PRO A 214 54.61 -3.64 5.72
C PRO A 214 54.22 -3.64 4.22
N ASN A 215 52.97 -3.33 3.92
CA ASN A 215 52.42 -3.30 2.56
C ASN A 215 52.24 -1.87 2.02
N LYS A 216 52.79 -0.84 2.68
CA LYS A 216 52.56 0.57 2.31
C LYS A 216 52.92 0.90 0.86
N ASP A 217 53.97 0.28 0.34
CA ASP A 217 54.47 0.55 -1.00
C ASP A 217 53.55 -0.03 -2.10
N LEU A 218 52.59 -0.89 -1.72
CA LEU A 218 51.55 -1.37 -2.64
C LEU A 218 50.46 -0.30 -2.89
N TYR A 219 50.28 0.63 -1.96
CA TYR A 219 49.28 1.70 -2.05
C TYR A 219 49.90 2.96 -2.66
N LYS A 220 49.88 3.07 -3.99
CA LYS A 220 50.55 4.17 -4.73
C LYS A 220 50.10 5.57 -4.29
N SER A 221 48.84 5.72 -3.85
CA SER A 221 48.28 6.99 -3.39
C SER A 221 48.74 7.39 -1.98
N GLY A 222 49.36 6.47 -1.21
CA GLY A 222 49.67 6.65 0.21
C GLY A 222 48.47 6.42 1.13
N TYR A 223 47.34 5.96 0.61
CA TYR A 223 46.09 5.72 1.33
C TYR A 223 45.59 4.28 1.13
N GLN A 224 44.78 3.75 2.06
CA GLN A 224 44.18 2.41 1.92
C GLN A 224 42.95 2.42 0.99
N ASP A 225 43.13 2.85 -0.25
CA ASP A 225 42.07 3.01 -1.26
C ASP A 225 41.95 1.82 -2.22
N GLU A 226 42.95 0.93 -2.28
CA GLU A 226 42.93 -0.31 -3.05
C GLU A 226 42.71 -1.57 -2.19
N THR A 227 42.02 -2.56 -2.74
CA THR A 227 41.87 -3.86 -2.07
C THR A 227 43.16 -4.67 -2.22
N LEU A 228 43.74 -5.12 -1.09
CA LEU A 228 44.83 -6.10 -1.10
C LEU A 228 44.28 -7.52 -1.08
N PHE A 229 44.73 -8.34 -2.02
CA PHE A 229 44.48 -9.76 -2.08
C PHE A 229 45.68 -10.48 -1.45
N LEU A 230 45.44 -11.45 -0.58
CA LEU A 230 46.48 -12.38 -0.15
C LEU A 230 46.52 -13.54 -1.14
N ILE A 231 47.67 -13.80 -1.76
CA ILE A 231 47.84 -14.91 -2.71
C ILE A 231 48.92 -15.89 -2.23
N ILE A 232 48.91 -17.08 -2.80
CA ILE A 232 50.07 -17.97 -2.83
C ILE A 232 50.72 -17.81 -4.22
N ASN A 233 51.90 -17.20 -4.28
CA ASN A 233 52.62 -16.98 -5.54
C ASN A 233 53.12 -18.32 -6.15
N ASP A 234 53.68 -18.28 -7.36
CA ASP A 234 54.18 -19.46 -8.08
C ASP A 234 55.36 -20.20 -7.39
N GLN A 235 55.89 -19.62 -6.30
CA GLN A 235 56.92 -20.19 -5.43
C GLN A 235 56.32 -20.81 -4.14
N GLY A 236 55.01 -20.71 -3.93
CA GLY A 236 54.33 -21.26 -2.75
C GLY A 236 54.32 -20.31 -1.54
N GLU A 237 54.73 -19.06 -1.71
CA GLU A 237 54.84 -18.08 -0.62
C GLU A 237 53.61 -17.17 -0.56
N LYS A 238 53.27 -16.70 0.65
CA LYS A 238 52.15 -15.79 0.88
C LYS A 238 52.56 -14.34 0.59
N GLU A 239 51.85 -13.68 -0.31
CA GLU A 239 52.12 -12.31 -0.74
C GLU A 239 50.82 -11.50 -0.79
N TYR A 240 50.84 -10.25 -0.31
CA TYR A 240 49.74 -9.31 -0.54
C TYR A 240 49.97 -8.56 -1.85
N VAL A 241 48.94 -8.48 -2.70
CA VAL A 241 49.00 -7.82 -4.01
C VAL A 241 47.73 -7.02 -4.29
N THR A 242 47.83 -5.97 -5.11
CA THR A 242 46.68 -5.21 -5.60
C THR A 242 46.10 -5.87 -6.86
N GLN A 243 44.90 -5.47 -7.28
CA GLN A 243 44.28 -5.99 -8.51
C GLN A 243 45.13 -5.69 -9.77
N GLU A 244 45.77 -4.53 -9.83
CA GLU A 244 46.69 -4.15 -10.90
C GLU A 244 47.89 -5.11 -10.97
N ASN A 245 48.48 -5.44 -9.81
CA ASN A 245 49.61 -6.35 -9.71
C ASN A 245 49.23 -7.83 -9.91
N LEU A 246 47.94 -8.18 -9.82
CA LEU A 246 47.46 -9.55 -10.02
C LEU A 246 47.27 -9.88 -11.51
N ASN A 247 46.99 -8.88 -12.34
CA ASN A 247 46.76 -9.05 -13.78
C ASN A 247 48.04 -9.53 -14.52
N GLY A 248 48.02 -10.77 -15.01
CA GLY A 248 49.10 -11.36 -15.81
C GLY A 248 50.18 -12.11 -15.03
N ARG A 249 50.11 -12.18 -13.69
CA ARG A 249 51.02 -12.99 -12.85
C ARG A 249 50.46 -14.40 -12.63
N LYS A 250 51.34 -15.40 -12.47
CA LYS A 250 50.96 -16.77 -12.08
C LYS A 250 50.90 -16.88 -10.56
N TYR A 251 49.84 -17.52 -10.06
CA TYR A 251 49.63 -17.79 -8.62
C TYR A 251 48.87 -19.13 -8.48
N TYR A 252 49.03 -19.80 -7.34
CA TYR A 252 48.36 -21.09 -7.07
C TYR A 252 46.96 -20.92 -6.49
N GLU A 253 46.77 -19.92 -5.62
CA GLU A 253 45.52 -19.72 -4.89
C GLU A 253 45.38 -18.26 -4.43
N ILE A 254 44.15 -17.74 -4.41
CA ILE A 254 43.81 -16.47 -3.76
C ILE A 254 43.19 -16.81 -2.39
N ILE A 255 43.83 -16.37 -1.32
CA ILE A 255 43.35 -16.50 0.05
C ILE A 255 42.48 -15.28 0.37
N ALA A 256 41.22 -15.49 0.71
CA ALA A 256 40.32 -14.40 1.09
C ALA A 256 40.85 -13.66 2.35
N ALA A 257 41.16 -12.37 2.21
CA ALA A 257 41.54 -11.52 3.33
C ALA A 257 40.36 -11.35 4.30
N LYS A 258 40.64 -11.31 5.61
CA LYS A 258 39.64 -11.18 6.67
C LYS A 258 39.33 -9.69 6.93
N GLU A 259 38.75 -9.03 5.94
CA GLU A 259 37.99 -7.78 6.02
C GLU A 259 36.80 -7.95 5.06
N LEU A 260 35.69 -7.22 5.30
CA LEU A 260 34.39 -7.39 4.62
C LEU A 260 34.56 -7.86 3.17
N LYS A 261 34.15 -9.12 2.90
CA LYS A 261 34.26 -9.74 1.57
C LYS A 261 33.75 -8.76 0.50
N VAL A 262 34.40 -8.69 -0.66
CA VAL A 262 33.82 -8.04 -1.84
C VAL A 262 32.39 -8.57 -2.01
N GLY A 263 31.40 -7.67 -1.98
CA GLY A 263 29.97 -8.02 -1.99
C GLY A 263 29.29 -8.10 -0.61
N ALA A 264 29.99 -7.84 0.49
CA ALA A 264 29.35 -7.70 1.80
C ALA A 264 28.51 -6.42 1.83
N GLY A 265 27.19 -6.57 2.02
CA GLY A 265 26.19 -5.51 1.79
C GLY A 265 25.54 -5.57 0.40
N GLN A 266 26.15 -6.25 -0.58
CA GLN A 266 25.50 -6.62 -1.86
C GLN A 266 24.66 -7.90 -1.70
N THR A 267 24.94 -8.76 -0.72
CA THR A 267 24.15 -9.99 -0.48
C THR A 267 22.92 -9.78 0.42
N GLY A 268 22.34 -8.59 0.43
CA GLY A 268 20.94 -8.42 0.86
C GLY A 268 20.01 -8.82 -0.27
N GLN A 269 18.76 -9.19 0.01
CA GLN A 269 17.78 -9.32 -1.07
C GLN A 269 17.72 -7.98 -1.83
N TYR A 270 18.15 -7.97 -3.10
CA TYR A 270 17.96 -6.87 -4.06
C TYR A 270 16.49 -6.81 -4.49
N PHE A 271 15.60 -6.69 -3.51
CA PHE A 271 14.19 -6.52 -3.77
C PHE A 271 13.75 -5.25 -3.05
N ILE A 272 13.91 -4.13 -3.75
CA ILE A 272 13.18 -2.92 -3.42
C ILE A 272 11.81 -3.10 -4.10
N PRO A 273 10.70 -3.14 -3.34
CA PRO A 273 9.36 -3.20 -3.92
C PRO A 273 9.12 -1.96 -4.79
N ASP A 274 8.23 -2.04 -5.78
CA ASP A 274 7.88 -0.89 -6.63
C ASP A 274 7.31 0.27 -5.81
N TYR A 275 6.64 -0.06 -4.70
CA TYR A 275 5.95 0.88 -3.83
C TYR A 275 6.27 0.64 -2.37
N SER A 276 6.29 1.75 -1.63
CA SER A 276 6.17 1.73 -0.18
C SER A 276 5.09 2.73 0.24
N ILE A 277 4.13 2.30 1.04
CA ILE A 277 3.30 3.23 1.81
C ILE A 277 3.94 3.37 3.18
N SER A 278 4.28 4.59 3.57
CA SER A 278 4.61 4.90 4.95
C SER A 278 3.45 5.70 5.55
N ARG A 279 2.67 5.03 6.41
CA ARG A 279 1.57 5.64 7.17
C ARG A 279 2.10 6.17 8.49
N SER A 280 1.89 7.46 8.75
CA SER A 280 2.20 8.09 10.03
C SER A 280 0.98 8.89 10.46
N GLY A 281 -0.10 8.17 10.77
CA GLY A 281 -1.41 8.74 11.11
C GLY A 281 -2.22 7.78 11.98
N VAL A 282 -3.16 8.35 12.73
CA VAL A 282 -3.88 7.67 13.81
C VAL A 282 -4.99 6.79 13.24
N ILE A 283 -4.71 5.50 13.03
CA ILE A 283 -5.76 4.46 13.19
C ILE A 283 -6.42 4.73 14.55
N PRO A 284 -7.68 4.36 14.88
CA PRO A 284 -8.21 4.41 16.25
C PRO A 284 -7.28 3.75 17.31
N HIS A 285 -6.20 3.10 16.87
CA HIS A 285 -5.16 2.41 17.61
C HIS A 285 -3.76 3.09 17.52
N GLY A 286 -3.60 4.26 16.90
CA GLY A 286 -2.36 5.06 16.94
C GLY A 286 -1.09 4.40 16.37
N SER A 287 -1.22 3.35 15.57
CA SER A 287 -0.08 2.56 15.07
C SER A 287 0.53 3.19 13.81
N THR A 288 1.86 3.09 13.67
CA THR A 288 2.57 3.46 12.44
C THR A 288 2.71 2.21 11.58
N ILE A 289 2.33 2.29 10.30
CA ILE A 289 2.32 1.13 9.40
C ILE A 289 3.09 1.45 8.12
N THR A 290 3.98 0.55 7.74
CA THR A 290 4.62 0.53 6.43
C THR A 290 4.11 -0.67 5.65
N LEU A 291 3.54 -0.43 4.46
CA LEU A 291 3.16 -1.48 3.51
C LEU A 291 4.10 -1.44 2.32
N LEU A 292 4.52 -2.61 1.85
CA LEU A 292 5.34 -2.77 0.66
C LEU A 292 4.57 -3.60 -0.36
N GLY A 293 4.69 -3.26 -1.64
CA GLY A 293 3.93 -3.95 -2.68
C GLY A 293 4.38 -3.64 -4.09
N ASP A 294 3.64 -4.22 -5.05
CA ASP A 294 3.91 -4.12 -6.48
C ASP A 294 2.60 -4.00 -7.29
N LEU A 295 2.71 -3.66 -8.58
CA LEU A 295 1.62 -3.84 -9.53
C LEU A 295 1.45 -5.31 -9.87
N VAL A 296 0.20 -5.76 -9.86
CA VAL A 296 -0.13 -7.10 -10.32
C VAL A 296 -0.01 -7.15 -11.84
N ARG A 297 0.53 -8.26 -12.34
CA ARG A 297 0.69 -8.48 -13.78
C ARG A 297 -0.45 -9.29 -14.34
N ASN A 298 -0.90 -8.88 -15.50
CA ASN A 298 -1.76 -9.66 -16.35
C ASN A 298 -0.94 -10.81 -16.98
N ASN A 299 -1.34 -12.05 -16.70
CA ASN A 299 -0.69 -13.26 -17.21
C ASN A 299 -1.44 -13.87 -18.41
N LEU A 300 -2.43 -13.17 -18.99
CA LEU A 300 -3.29 -13.72 -20.06
C LEU A 300 -2.53 -14.12 -21.33
N HIS A 301 -1.35 -13.55 -21.59
CA HIS A 301 -0.46 -13.98 -22.69
C HIS A 301 0.99 -14.09 -22.20
N GLU A 302 1.55 -15.30 -22.22
CA GLU A 302 2.91 -15.61 -21.73
C GLU A 302 4.04 -14.75 -22.34
N LYS A 303 3.78 -14.03 -23.43
CA LYS A 303 4.75 -13.19 -24.14
C LYS A 303 4.65 -11.69 -23.82
N ASP A 304 3.51 -11.19 -23.34
CA ASP A 304 3.29 -9.77 -23.04
C ASP A 304 2.65 -9.60 -21.65
N LYS A 305 3.47 -9.70 -20.60
CA LYS A 305 3.04 -9.43 -19.21
C LYS A 305 2.78 -7.94 -19.01
N LYS A 306 1.57 -7.48 -19.35
CA LYS A 306 1.12 -6.09 -19.15
C LYS A 306 0.63 -5.87 -17.71
N TYR A 307 0.65 -4.63 -17.27
CA TYR A 307 0.11 -4.19 -15.97
C TYR A 307 -1.32 -3.68 -16.06
N LEU A 308 -1.82 -3.54 -17.29
CA LEU A 308 -3.19 -3.18 -17.59
C LEU A 308 -4.00 -4.46 -17.81
N PHE A 309 -5.16 -4.52 -17.16
CA PHE A 309 -6.14 -5.57 -17.32
C PHE A 309 -7.34 -5.03 -18.09
N ASP A 310 -7.79 -5.75 -19.11
CA ASP A 310 -8.97 -5.37 -19.88
C ASP A 310 -10.24 -5.81 -19.13
N GLY A 311 -11.29 -4.98 -19.19
CA GLY A 311 -12.56 -5.23 -18.51
C GLY A 311 -12.56 -4.90 -17.01
N PRO A 312 -13.61 -5.32 -16.27
CA PRO A 312 -13.74 -5.07 -14.83
C PRO A 312 -12.82 -5.97 -13.99
N PRO A 313 -12.50 -5.61 -12.73
CA PRO A 313 -11.82 -6.50 -11.81
C PRO A 313 -12.59 -7.81 -11.55
N PRO A 314 -11.89 -8.95 -11.41
CA PRO A 314 -12.52 -10.26 -11.23
C PRO A 314 -12.92 -10.47 -9.76
N PHE A 315 -14.05 -9.90 -9.35
CA PHE A 315 -14.65 -10.20 -8.06
C PHE A 315 -15.37 -11.56 -8.08
N PRO A 316 -15.40 -12.29 -6.95
CA PRO A 316 -15.98 -13.63 -6.92
C PRO A 316 -17.52 -13.61 -6.79
N GLU A 317 -18.11 -14.75 -7.13
CA GLU A 317 -19.53 -15.03 -7.01
C GLU A 317 -19.75 -16.41 -6.36
N GLY A 318 -20.94 -16.58 -5.80
CA GLY A 318 -21.45 -17.78 -5.19
C GLY A 318 -20.50 -18.36 -4.16
N ASN A 319 -20.17 -19.64 -4.34
CA ASN A 319 -19.30 -20.38 -3.43
C ASN A 319 -17.83 -19.88 -3.47
N ALA A 320 -17.39 -19.27 -4.58
CA ALA A 320 -16.03 -18.72 -4.69
C ALA A 320 -15.85 -17.46 -3.83
N ALA A 321 -16.95 -16.83 -3.40
CA ALA A 321 -16.92 -15.68 -2.50
C ALA A 321 -16.55 -16.06 -1.05
N TRP A 322 -16.46 -17.33 -0.68
CA TRP A 322 -16.03 -17.71 0.66
C TRP A 322 -14.50 -17.87 0.75
N LYS A 323 -13.78 -16.76 0.97
CA LYS A 323 -12.30 -16.73 1.07
C LYS A 323 -11.85 -15.90 2.25
N TYR A 324 -11.33 -16.55 3.29
CA TYR A 324 -10.98 -15.93 4.58
C TYR A 324 -10.16 -14.65 4.48
N ASP A 325 -9.29 -14.53 3.48
CA ASP A 325 -8.44 -13.34 3.28
C ASP A 325 -9.26 -12.06 2.97
N HIS A 326 -10.56 -12.20 2.66
CA HIS A 326 -11.52 -11.13 2.33
C HIS A 326 -12.75 -11.13 3.25
N LEU A 327 -12.86 -12.08 4.18
CA LEU A 327 -14.03 -12.20 5.05
C LEU A 327 -13.81 -11.42 6.35
N SER A 328 -14.88 -10.86 6.90
CA SER A 328 -14.95 -10.38 8.29
C SER A 328 -14.86 -11.52 9.32
N ILE A 329 -14.73 -12.76 8.85
CA ILE A 329 -14.56 -13.99 9.62
C ILE A 329 -13.17 -14.54 9.31
N SER A 330 -12.34 -14.78 10.31
CA SER A 330 -11.03 -15.41 10.12
C SER A 330 -11.07 -16.92 10.30
N ARG A 331 -9.99 -17.59 9.88
CA ARG A 331 -9.81 -19.03 10.11
C ARG A 331 -9.81 -19.38 11.60
N THR A 332 -9.28 -18.50 12.45
CA THR A 332 -9.17 -18.71 13.90
C THR A 332 -10.49 -18.50 14.64
N MET A 333 -11.43 -17.75 14.07
CA MET A 333 -12.77 -17.56 14.66
C MET A 333 -13.67 -18.80 14.54
N GLY A 334 -13.36 -19.70 13.60
CA GLY A 334 -14.29 -20.73 13.16
C GLY A 334 -15.36 -20.16 12.20
N GLY A 335 -15.78 -20.97 11.23
CA GLY A 335 -16.75 -20.56 10.21
C GLY A 335 -18.20 -20.99 10.50
N ALA A 336 -18.53 -21.35 11.74
CA ALA A 336 -19.83 -21.95 12.10
C ALA A 336 -20.21 -23.17 11.23
N GLY A 337 -19.24 -24.02 10.91
CA GLY A 337 -19.38 -25.16 10.01
C GLY A 337 -19.00 -24.86 8.55
N ALA A 338 -18.98 -23.59 8.14
CA ALA A 338 -18.55 -23.20 6.80
C ALA A 338 -17.01 -23.12 6.68
N SER A 339 -16.51 -23.41 5.48
CA SER A 339 -15.08 -23.40 5.14
C SER A 339 -14.89 -23.14 3.64
N GLU A 340 -13.65 -22.96 3.17
CA GLU A 340 -13.40 -22.86 1.72
C GLU A 340 -13.79 -24.15 0.96
N THR A 341 -13.86 -25.29 1.64
CA THR A 341 -14.30 -26.57 1.07
C THR A 341 -15.80 -26.82 1.21
N ASP A 342 -16.46 -26.14 2.14
CA ASP A 342 -17.91 -26.18 2.38
C ASP A 342 -18.44 -24.75 2.61
N PRO A 343 -18.55 -23.94 1.54
CA PRO A 343 -18.76 -22.51 1.66
C PRO A 343 -20.23 -22.13 1.79
N ILE A 344 -20.51 -21.02 2.47
CA ILE A 344 -21.81 -20.34 2.37
C ILE A 344 -21.82 -19.52 1.08
N ASN A 345 -22.86 -19.67 0.28
CA ASN A 345 -23.05 -18.90 -0.95
C ASN A 345 -23.54 -17.49 -0.60
N LEU A 346 -22.67 -16.50 -0.78
CA LEU A 346 -22.93 -15.12 -0.39
C LEU A 346 -23.85 -14.35 -1.37
N ASP A 347 -24.22 -14.95 -2.50
CA ASP A 347 -25.24 -14.38 -3.41
C ASP A 347 -26.66 -14.90 -3.09
N LYS A 348 -26.80 -15.73 -2.05
CA LYS A 348 -28.08 -16.21 -1.54
C LYS A 348 -28.39 -15.58 -0.18
N PRO A 349 -29.66 -15.57 0.25
CA PRO A 349 -30.01 -15.20 1.63
C PRO A 349 -29.19 -15.98 2.66
N ALA A 350 -28.94 -15.36 3.81
CA ALA A 350 -28.25 -16.02 4.91
C ALA A 350 -28.96 -17.34 5.29
N PRO A 351 -28.21 -18.40 5.67
CA PRO A 351 -28.80 -19.68 6.05
C PRO A 351 -29.83 -19.57 7.18
N ASP A 352 -30.89 -20.39 7.17
CA ASP A 352 -32.00 -20.30 8.14
C ASP A 352 -31.56 -20.31 9.62
N TRP A 353 -30.52 -21.10 9.95
CA TRP A 353 -29.99 -21.21 11.32
C TRP A 353 -29.49 -19.87 11.87
N VAL A 354 -29.12 -18.92 11.01
CA VAL A 354 -28.65 -17.60 11.39
C VAL A 354 -29.71 -16.83 12.18
N PHE A 355 -30.99 -17.15 12.01
CA PHE A 355 -32.10 -16.49 12.70
C PHE A 355 -32.68 -17.33 13.86
N GLU A 356 -32.10 -18.50 14.13
CA GLU A 356 -32.50 -19.34 15.25
C GLU A 356 -31.94 -18.81 16.58
N LYS A 357 -32.67 -19.03 17.68
CA LYS A 357 -32.17 -18.75 19.01
C LYS A 357 -31.15 -19.83 19.39
N LEU A 358 -29.90 -19.44 19.61
CA LEU A 358 -28.85 -20.37 20.02
C LEU A 358 -28.97 -20.76 21.50
N ASP A 359 -28.69 -22.03 21.80
CA ASP A 359 -28.63 -22.64 23.12
C ASP A 359 -27.61 -23.80 23.16
N ASP A 360 -27.40 -24.39 24.34
CA ASP A 360 -26.43 -25.48 24.55
C ASP A 360 -26.68 -26.73 23.68
N SER A 361 -27.87 -26.86 23.08
CA SER A 361 -28.22 -27.99 22.23
C SER A 361 -27.88 -27.77 20.76
N ASN A 362 -28.06 -26.54 20.24
CA ASN A 362 -27.85 -26.22 18.83
C ASN A 362 -26.54 -25.44 18.55
N ASP A 363 -25.86 -24.95 19.59
CA ASP A 363 -24.52 -24.36 19.54
C ASP A 363 -23.65 -24.83 20.74
N PRO A 364 -23.35 -26.14 20.82
CA PRO A 364 -22.49 -26.66 21.88
C PRO A 364 -21.10 -26.01 21.81
N GLY A 365 -20.74 -25.29 22.88
CA GLY A 365 -19.46 -24.57 22.97
C GLY A 365 -19.45 -23.17 22.35
N GLU A 366 -20.62 -22.58 22.06
CA GLU A 366 -20.76 -21.17 21.63
C GLU A 366 -19.98 -20.81 20.34
N ASN A 367 -19.87 -21.75 19.39
CA ASN A 367 -19.08 -21.57 18.16
C ASN A 367 -19.82 -20.80 17.07
N LYS A 368 -21.16 -20.82 17.07
CA LYS A 368 -21.98 -20.16 16.05
C LYS A 368 -22.32 -18.72 16.40
N ILE A 369 -22.37 -18.36 17.68
CA ILE A 369 -22.88 -17.06 18.14
C ILE A 369 -22.21 -15.85 17.47
N TYR A 370 -20.89 -15.90 17.20
CA TYR A 370 -20.18 -14.79 16.57
C TYR A 370 -20.41 -14.73 15.07
N THR A 371 -20.31 -15.87 14.39
CA THR A 371 -20.60 -15.96 12.95
C THR A 371 -22.07 -15.61 12.67
N GLN A 372 -22.99 -15.99 13.58
CA GLN A 372 -24.40 -15.65 13.50
C GLN A 372 -24.59 -14.13 13.44
N ARG A 373 -23.92 -13.36 14.30
CA ARG A 373 -24.03 -11.89 14.32
C ARG A 373 -23.59 -11.26 13.00
N ILE A 374 -22.50 -11.76 12.42
CA ILE A 374 -21.98 -11.26 11.14
C ILE A 374 -22.95 -11.61 9.99
N LEU A 375 -23.46 -12.84 9.97
CA LEU A 375 -24.39 -13.31 8.93
C LEU A 375 -25.79 -12.71 9.05
N ALA A 376 -26.24 -12.38 10.26
CA ALA A 376 -27.57 -11.82 10.54
C ALA A 376 -27.62 -10.29 10.36
N ASP A 377 -26.48 -9.64 10.10
CA ASP A 377 -26.39 -8.19 10.00
C ASP A 377 -27.26 -7.66 8.83
N PRO A 378 -27.97 -6.52 8.99
CA PRO A 378 -28.77 -5.93 7.93
C PRO A 378 -28.02 -5.61 6.63
N LEU A 379 -26.69 -5.46 6.68
CA LEU A 379 -25.83 -5.22 5.53
C LEU A 379 -25.30 -6.51 4.89
N TYR A 380 -25.80 -7.69 5.27
CA TYR A 380 -25.49 -8.94 4.57
C TYR A 380 -25.75 -8.81 3.05
N PRO A 381 -24.85 -9.29 2.17
CA PRO A 381 -23.65 -10.08 2.47
C PRO A 381 -22.39 -9.25 2.76
N TYR A 382 -22.46 -7.92 2.68
CA TYR A 382 -21.30 -7.03 2.84
C TYR A 382 -20.74 -7.04 4.27
N SER A 383 -21.56 -7.35 5.27
CA SER A 383 -21.09 -7.60 6.64
C SER A 383 -20.11 -8.78 6.73
N VAL A 384 -20.30 -9.80 5.89
CA VAL A 384 -19.47 -11.01 5.85
C VAL A 384 -18.27 -10.81 4.95
N ARG A 385 -18.48 -10.17 3.79
CA ARG A 385 -17.47 -9.98 2.77
C ARG A 385 -17.63 -8.59 2.12
N PRO A 386 -16.99 -7.55 2.68
CA PRO A 386 -17.18 -6.17 2.24
C PRO A 386 -16.84 -5.90 0.77
N ASP A 387 -15.80 -6.54 0.22
CA ASP A 387 -15.37 -6.33 -1.18
C ASP A 387 -16.45 -6.71 -2.23
N LEU A 388 -17.50 -7.45 -1.86
CA LEU A 388 -18.67 -7.64 -2.72
C LEU A 388 -19.42 -6.33 -2.99
N ARG A 389 -19.31 -5.32 -2.12
CA ARG A 389 -19.85 -3.99 -2.41
C ARG A 389 -19.16 -3.33 -3.59
N LEU A 390 -17.85 -3.56 -3.76
CA LEU A 390 -17.09 -3.06 -4.91
C LEU A 390 -17.56 -3.73 -6.20
N ARG A 391 -17.72 -5.06 -6.17
CA ARG A 391 -18.32 -5.84 -7.26
C ARG A 391 -19.68 -5.29 -7.67
N ASP A 392 -20.57 -5.13 -6.70
CA ASP A 392 -21.96 -4.77 -6.96
C ASP A 392 -22.10 -3.31 -7.41
N THR A 393 -21.18 -2.44 -6.99
CA THR A 393 -21.09 -1.07 -7.52
C THR A 393 -20.75 -1.06 -9.01
N ASN A 394 -19.91 -1.99 -9.48
CA ASN A 394 -19.40 -2.05 -10.85
C ASN A 394 -20.32 -2.79 -11.85
N LYS A 395 -21.37 -3.50 -11.40
CA LYS A 395 -22.16 -4.41 -12.26
C LYS A 395 -22.77 -3.76 -13.50
N GLU A 396 -23.14 -2.48 -13.40
CA GLU A 396 -23.81 -1.72 -14.45
C GLU A 396 -22.90 -0.66 -15.10
N ASP A 397 -21.61 -0.71 -14.80
CA ASP A 397 -20.61 0.23 -15.33
C ASP A 397 -19.83 -0.42 -16.48
N TYR A 398 -19.57 0.36 -17.54
CA TYR A 398 -18.66 -0.08 -18.58
C TYR A 398 -17.22 0.20 -18.16
N ILE A 399 -16.60 -0.77 -17.49
CA ILE A 399 -15.19 -0.71 -17.10
C ILE A 399 -14.33 -1.19 -18.26
N LYS A 400 -13.60 -0.26 -18.87
CA LYS A 400 -12.75 -0.52 -20.03
C LYS A 400 -11.51 -1.31 -19.62
N ASN A 401 -10.84 -0.88 -18.55
CA ASN A 401 -9.63 -1.51 -18.04
C ASN A 401 -9.33 -1.06 -16.61
N TYR A 402 -8.38 -1.76 -15.96
CA TYR A 402 -7.86 -1.36 -14.65
C TYR A 402 -6.37 -1.70 -14.46
N VAL A 403 -5.76 -1.04 -13.47
CA VAL A 403 -4.46 -1.37 -12.88
C VAL A 403 -4.68 -1.78 -11.43
N LEU A 404 -4.06 -2.87 -10.98
CA LEU A 404 -4.16 -3.37 -9.62
C LEU A 404 -2.83 -3.19 -8.86
N ILE A 405 -2.89 -2.47 -7.75
CA ILE A 405 -1.82 -2.31 -6.77
C ILE A 405 -2.12 -3.22 -5.58
N GLN A 406 -1.16 -4.06 -5.18
CA GLN A 406 -1.28 -4.90 -3.98
C GLN A 406 -0.11 -4.64 -3.05
N MET A 407 -0.43 -4.36 -1.78
CA MET A 407 0.56 -4.02 -0.75
C MET A 407 0.25 -4.78 0.54
N SER A 408 1.31 -5.14 1.26
CA SER A 408 1.21 -5.84 2.53
C SER A 408 2.29 -5.36 3.49
N SER A 409 1.96 -5.39 4.78
CA SER A 409 2.94 -5.27 5.86
C SER A 409 3.82 -6.52 5.99
N LYS A 410 3.35 -7.67 5.48
CA LYS A 410 3.98 -8.98 5.64
C LYS A 410 3.98 -9.75 4.31
N ASN A 411 5.02 -9.51 3.51
CA ASN A 411 5.15 -10.15 2.21
C ASN A 411 5.64 -11.60 2.35
N LYS A 412 5.10 -12.52 1.55
CA LYS A 412 5.52 -13.95 1.56
C LYS A 412 7.01 -14.13 1.25
N THR A 413 7.57 -13.25 0.44
CA THR A 413 8.97 -13.22 0.01
C THR A 413 9.42 -11.79 -0.20
N GLY A 414 10.72 -11.52 -0.12
CA GLY A 414 11.26 -10.19 -0.40
C GLY A 414 11.22 -9.26 0.81
N ALA A 415 11.30 -7.96 0.53
CA ALA A 415 11.23 -6.91 1.55
C ALA A 415 9.92 -6.95 2.32
N GLN A 416 10.03 -6.74 3.63
CA GLN A 416 8.91 -6.71 4.56
C GLN A 416 8.53 -5.28 4.86
N GLY A 417 7.23 -5.02 4.98
CA GLY A 417 6.74 -3.80 5.61
C GLY A 417 6.97 -3.86 7.13
N GLY A 418 6.12 -3.16 7.88
CA GLY A 418 6.20 -3.22 9.33
C GLY A 418 5.05 -2.50 10.00
N ILE A 419 4.75 -2.93 11.22
CA ILE A 419 3.74 -2.29 12.07
C ILE A 419 4.40 -1.99 13.41
N LEU A 420 4.30 -0.74 13.83
CA LEU A 420 4.71 -0.29 15.15
C LEU A 420 3.47 0.10 15.96
N ASN A 421 3.07 -0.81 16.85
CA ASN A 421 1.96 -0.61 17.76
C ASN A 421 2.36 0.32 18.92
N VAL A 422 1.44 1.19 19.34
CA VAL A 422 1.59 1.93 20.61
C VAL A 422 1.45 0.98 21.81
N PRO A 423 1.97 1.33 23.00
CA PRO A 423 2.00 0.41 24.15
C PRO A 423 0.63 -0.19 24.54
N PHE A 424 -0.45 0.59 24.44
CA PHE A 424 -1.80 0.12 24.73
C PHE A 424 -2.23 -0.99 23.77
N VAL A 425 -2.09 -0.73 22.47
CA VAL A 425 -2.52 -1.64 21.40
C VAL A 425 -1.65 -2.88 21.40
N ASN A 426 -0.33 -2.72 21.54
CA ASN A 426 0.60 -3.84 21.67
C ASN A 426 0.24 -4.79 22.81
N ARG A 427 -0.39 -4.29 23.89
CA ARG A 427 -0.75 -5.09 25.05
C ARG A 427 -2.12 -5.76 24.92
N PHE A 428 -3.11 -5.07 24.34
CA PHE A 428 -4.51 -5.49 24.44
C PHE A 428 -5.12 -5.95 23.11
N VAL A 429 -4.61 -5.45 21.99
CA VAL A 429 -5.18 -5.68 20.66
C VAL A 429 -4.10 -5.42 19.59
N PRO A 430 -2.96 -6.13 19.60
CA PRO A 430 -1.89 -5.87 18.66
C PRO A 430 -2.39 -5.95 17.22
N THR A 431 -2.04 -4.93 16.43
CA THR A 431 -2.16 -5.00 14.98
C THR A 431 -0.99 -5.83 14.46
N VAL A 432 -1.26 -6.94 13.78
CA VAL A 432 -0.22 -7.91 13.39
C VAL A 432 0.03 -7.96 11.89
N GLU A 433 -0.98 -7.60 11.11
CA GLU A 433 -0.90 -7.60 9.66
C GLU A 433 -1.89 -6.59 9.09
N MET A 434 -1.50 -5.94 8.01
CA MET A 434 -2.35 -5.13 7.17
C MET A 434 -2.07 -5.47 5.71
N ASN A 435 -3.14 -5.61 4.95
CA ASN A 435 -3.15 -5.83 3.51
C ASN A 435 -4.00 -4.74 2.85
N MET A 436 -3.55 -4.28 1.68
CA MET A 436 -4.23 -3.25 0.90
C MET A 436 -4.24 -3.62 -0.57
N ARG A 437 -5.40 -3.49 -1.20
CA ARG A 437 -5.60 -3.64 -2.65
C ARG A 437 -6.23 -2.37 -3.18
N MET A 438 -5.71 -1.85 -4.28
CA MET A 438 -6.27 -0.69 -4.97
C MET A 438 -6.45 -1.04 -6.44
N TRP A 439 -7.65 -0.78 -6.96
CA TRP A 439 -7.98 -0.87 -8.37
C TRP A 439 -8.17 0.54 -8.88
N LEU A 440 -7.32 0.93 -9.83
CA LEU A 440 -7.48 2.15 -10.60
C LEU A 440 -8.12 1.77 -11.92
N GLU A 441 -9.35 2.21 -12.12
CA GLU A 441 -10.22 1.76 -13.20
C GLU A 441 -10.51 2.92 -14.16
N THR A 442 -10.62 2.59 -15.44
CA THR A 442 -11.20 3.50 -16.44
C THR A 442 -12.65 3.09 -16.67
N VAL A 443 -13.57 3.91 -16.19
CA VAL A 443 -15.02 3.77 -16.39
C VAL A 443 -15.44 4.65 -17.56
N VAL A 444 -16.31 4.15 -18.43
CA VAL A 444 -16.89 4.94 -19.52
C VAL A 444 -18.33 5.29 -19.18
N GLU A 445 -18.63 6.58 -19.07
CA GLU A 445 -19.94 7.12 -18.74
C GLU A 445 -20.22 8.30 -19.66
N ASP A 446 -21.39 8.34 -20.31
CA ASP A 446 -21.75 9.37 -21.30
C ASP A 446 -20.67 9.62 -22.37
N GLU A 447 -20.08 8.52 -22.88
CA GLU A 447 -18.98 8.52 -23.85
C GLU A 447 -17.66 9.17 -23.34
N LYS A 448 -17.58 9.53 -22.05
CA LYS A 448 -16.40 10.08 -21.39
C LYS A 448 -15.68 9.00 -20.57
N GLU A 449 -14.36 8.94 -20.68
CA GLU A 449 -13.53 8.17 -19.76
C GLU A 449 -13.36 8.92 -18.43
N ILE A 450 -13.73 8.25 -17.34
CA ILE A 450 -13.62 8.72 -15.96
C ILE A 450 -12.73 7.75 -15.19
N LEU A 451 -11.87 8.29 -14.31
CA LEU A 451 -11.11 7.45 -13.40
C LEU A 451 -11.92 7.13 -12.15
N GLN A 452 -11.91 5.85 -11.77
CA GLN A 452 -12.50 5.35 -10.54
C GLN A 452 -11.42 4.66 -9.71
N LEU A 453 -11.46 4.87 -8.39
CA LEU A 453 -10.60 4.21 -7.43
C LEU A 453 -11.44 3.32 -6.54
N GLN A 454 -11.25 2.01 -6.62
CA GLN A 454 -11.73 1.07 -5.61
C GLN A 454 -10.57 0.64 -4.73
N TYR A 455 -10.83 0.44 -3.44
CA TYR A 455 -9.84 -0.17 -2.56
C TYR A 455 -10.45 -1.13 -1.55
N GLU A 456 -9.63 -2.06 -1.09
CA GLU A 456 -9.87 -2.94 0.05
C GLU A 456 -8.69 -2.84 0.99
N GLN A 457 -8.96 -2.46 2.24
CA GLN A 457 -8.02 -2.41 3.33
C GLN A 457 -8.45 -3.45 4.38
N VAL A 458 -7.60 -4.42 4.66
CA VAL A 458 -7.82 -5.45 5.68
C VAL A 458 -6.74 -5.32 6.75
N ILE A 459 -7.14 -5.05 7.98
CA ILE A 459 -6.26 -4.95 9.15
C ILE A 459 -6.58 -6.10 10.08
N PHE A 460 -5.58 -6.89 10.45
CA PHE A 460 -5.72 -8.00 11.38
C PHE A 460 -5.28 -7.58 12.78
N PHE A 461 -6.22 -7.66 13.71
CA PHE A 461 -5.97 -7.54 15.13
C PHE A 461 -5.92 -8.91 15.78
N GLU A 462 -5.03 -9.09 16.74
CA GLU A 462 -5.02 -10.29 17.58
C GLU A 462 -5.45 -9.94 19.00
N PHE A 463 -6.31 -10.76 19.58
CA PHE A 463 -6.66 -10.67 21.00
C PHE A 463 -7.07 -12.03 21.54
N ASP A 464 -6.92 -12.20 22.86
CA ASP A 464 -7.20 -13.46 23.56
C ASP A 464 -8.67 -13.85 23.42
N PHE A 465 -8.95 -15.10 23.08
CA PHE A 465 -10.31 -15.61 22.86
C PHE A 465 -10.48 -16.96 23.57
N GLY A 466 -11.72 -17.27 23.96
CA GLY A 466 -12.06 -18.54 24.59
C GLY A 466 -11.59 -18.68 26.04
N ASP A 467 -11.64 -19.91 26.54
CA ASP A 467 -11.23 -20.32 27.90
C ASP A 467 -9.84 -20.97 27.94
N ASP A 468 -9.20 -21.18 26.79
CA ASP A 468 -7.90 -21.81 26.65
C ASP A 468 -6.72 -20.82 26.63
N GLY A 469 -7.00 -19.52 26.56
CA GLY A 469 -6.00 -18.45 26.50
C GLY A 469 -5.31 -18.32 25.14
N GLY A 470 -5.90 -18.88 24.07
CA GLY A 470 -5.42 -18.70 22.70
C GLY A 470 -5.73 -17.29 22.15
N THR A 471 -5.04 -16.91 21.07
CA THR A 471 -5.34 -15.67 20.34
C THR A 471 -6.15 -15.96 19.09
N THR A 472 -7.17 -15.14 18.85
CA THR A 472 -7.92 -15.15 17.59
C THR A 472 -7.53 -13.93 16.77
N SER A 473 -7.36 -14.12 15.46
CA SER A 473 -7.14 -13.05 14.50
C SER A 473 -8.48 -12.49 14.03
N TRP A 474 -8.62 -11.18 14.01
CA TRP A 474 -9.88 -10.50 13.69
C TRP A 474 -9.64 -9.48 12.59
N PRO A 475 -10.27 -9.66 11.42
CA PRO A 475 -10.16 -8.73 10.30
C PRO A 475 -11.07 -7.54 10.53
N HIS A 476 -10.51 -6.34 10.48
CA HIS A 476 -11.24 -5.10 10.25
C HIS A 476 -11.07 -4.74 8.80
N ILE A 477 -12.19 -4.58 8.09
CA ILE A 477 -12.17 -4.39 6.64
C ILE A 477 -12.85 -3.07 6.30
N GLN A 478 -12.18 -2.29 5.45
CA GLN A 478 -12.69 -1.07 4.86
C GLN A 478 -12.62 -1.18 3.35
N VAL A 479 -13.73 -0.90 2.67
CA VAL A 479 -13.80 -0.86 1.22
C VAL A 479 -14.57 0.38 0.78
N ASN A 480 -14.20 0.96 -0.35
CA ASN A 480 -14.97 2.04 -0.95
C ASN A 480 -14.77 2.11 -2.47
N THR A 481 -15.77 2.65 -3.17
CA THR A 481 -15.62 3.11 -4.55
C THR A 481 -15.60 4.63 -4.55
N LEU A 482 -14.52 5.20 -5.03
CA LEU A 482 -14.28 6.64 -5.04
C LEU A 482 -14.17 7.15 -6.48
N ARG A 483 -14.66 8.37 -6.68
CA ARG A 483 -14.42 9.16 -7.88
C ARG A 483 -13.86 10.52 -7.50
N LYS A 484 -13.23 11.21 -8.45
CA LYS A 484 -12.83 12.59 -8.22
C LYS A 484 -14.06 13.46 -7.93
N ILE A 485 -13.91 14.44 -7.06
CA ILE A 485 -15.03 15.29 -6.61
C ILE A 485 -15.69 16.07 -7.78
N GLU A 486 -14.94 16.34 -8.84
CA GLU A 486 -15.43 16.95 -10.08
C GLU A 486 -16.24 16.00 -10.97
N ASP A 487 -16.09 14.68 -10.80
CA ASP A 487 -16.72 13.63 -11.61
C ASP A 487 -17.89 12.94 -10.89
N VAL A 488 -18.34 13.46 -9.74
CA VAL A 488 -19.55 12.99 -9.04
C VAL A 488 -20.74 13.93 -9.28
N PRO A 489 -22.00 13.43 -9.17
CA PRO A 489 -23.19 14.26 -9.28
C PRO A 489 -23.20 15.48 -8.32
N LEU A 490 -23.86 16.57 -8.73
CA LEU A 490 -23.85 17.84 -8.00
C LEU A 490 -24.42 17.74 -6.58
N ASP A 491 -25.47 16.94 -6.39
CA ASP A 491 -26.08 16.70 -5.07
C ASP A 491 -25.14 15.91 -4.15
N GLN A 492 -24.46 14.90 -4.69
CA GLN A 492 -23.42 14.17 -3.96
C GLN A 492 -22.25 15.09 -3.59
N ARG A 493 -21.75 15.89 -4.53
CA ARG A 493 -20.69 16.87 -4.26
C ARG A 493 -21.06 17.83 -3.14
N ARG A 494 -22.28 18.38 -3.17
CA ARG A 494 -22.78 19.28 -2.12
C ARG A 494 -22.80 18.61 -0.75
N LEU A 495 -23.27 17.36 -0.69
CA LEU A 495 -23.26 16.60 0.55
C LEU A 495 -21.83 16.42 1.08
N ILE A 496 -20.87 16.05 0.22
CA ILE A 496 -19.48 15.90 0.63
C ILE A 496 -18.89 17.22 1.13
N GLU A 497 -19.13 18.33 0.43
CA GLU A 497 -18.65 19.66 0.84
C GLU A 497 -19.27 20.11 2.18
N GLU A 498 -20.53 19.74 2.46
CA GLU A 498 -21.20 19.99 3.74
C GLU A 498 -20.61 19.13 4.87
N GLN A 499 -20.41 17.83 4.61
CA GLN A 499 -19.97 16.89 5.64
C GLN A 499 -18.46 16.95 5.87
N PHE A 500 -17.67 17.41 4.91
CA PHE A 500 -16.21 17.51 5.02
C PHE A 500 -15.73 18.93 4.70
N PRO A 501 -16.12 19.94 5.49
CA PRO A 501 -15.80 21.33 5.20
C PRO A 501 -14.28 21.53 5.15
N ASP A 502 -13.82 22.37 4.22
CA ASP A 502 -12.40 22.73 4.16
C ASP A 502 -11.96 23.41 5.45
N SER A 503 -10.77 23.05 5.94
CA SER A 503 -10.17 23.60 7.15
C SER A 503 -10.02 25.13 7.14
N LYS A 504 -10.07 25.76 5.96
CA LYS A 504 -10.08 27.23 5.79
C LYS A 504 -11.42 27.89 6.17
N LYS A 505 -12.49 27.13 6.41
CA LYS A 505 -13.84 27.63 6.76
C LYS A 505 -14.27 27.35 8.20
N ILE A 506 -13.41 26.80 9.05
CA ILE A 506 -13.82 26.45 10.41
C ILE A 506 -13.86 27.72 11.27
N GLU A 507 -15.02 28.38 11.32
CA GLU A 507 -15.44 29.07 12.55
C GLU A 507 -15.66 28.00 13.62
N SER A 508 -15.07 28.21 14.79
CA SER A 508 -15.05 27.24 15.89
C SER A 508 -16.46 26.91 16.38
N ALA A 509 -17.03 25.80 15.91
CA ALA A 509 -18.28 25.28 16.44
C ALA A 509 -18.35 23.76 16.31
N ALA A 510 -17.52 23.05 17.07
CA ALA A 510 -17.78 21.65 17.39
C ALA A 510 -17.22 21.35 18.78
N SER A 511 -18.13 21.23 19.76
CA SER A 511 -17.85 20.58 21.03
C SER A 511 -17.53 19.11 20.79
N ALA A 512 -16.48 18.61 21.42
CA ALA A 512 -16.12 17.19 21.38
C ALA A 512 -17.34 16.32 21.69
N SER A 513 -17.63 15.37 20.81
CA SER A 513 -18.72 14.41 20.97
C SER A 513 -18.47 13.56 22.23
N GLY A 514 -19.47 13.53 23.12
CA GLY A 514 -19.47 12.68 24.30
C GLY A 514 -19.54 11.20 23.91
N CYS A 515 -18.81 10.38 24.66
CA CYS A 515 -18.77 8.92 24.56
C CYS A 515 -20.19 8.33 24.54
N PRO A 516 -20.57 7.47 23.57
CA PRO A 516 -21.93 6.95 23.42
C PRO A 516 -22.20 5.76 24.35
N TYR A 517 -22.02 5.94 25.66
CA TYR A 517 -22.39 4.92 26.65
C TYR A 517 -22.91 5.57 27.94
N GLN A 518 -24.04 6.26 27.83
CA GLN A 518 -24.97 6.41 28.95
C GLN A 518 -26.40 6.21 28.43
N LYS A 519 -26.88 4.97 28.55
CA LYS A 519 -28.29 4.71 28.78
C LYS A 519 -28.41 4.43 30.28
N GLU A 520 -29.14 5.28 31.00
CA GLU A 520 -29.69 4.95 32.33
C GLU A 520 -30.79 3.89 32.22
#